data_AF-A0A8J6A747-F1
#
_entry.id   AF-A0A8J6A747-F1
#
_cell.length_a   1.000
_cell.length_b   1.000
_cell.length_c   1.000
_cell.angle_alpha   90.00
_cell.angle_beta   90.00
_cell.angle_gamma   90.00
#
_symmetry.space_group_name_H-M   'P 1'
#
loop_
_entity.id
_entity.type
_entity.pdbx_description
1 polymer ?
#
loop_
_entity_poly.entity_id
_entity_poly.type
_entity_poly.pdbx_seq_one_letter_code
_entity_poly.pdbx_strand_id
1 'polypeptide(L)'
;ANAFLLTEEFKGSTIVELMKKEGTTLGLTVSGGIDKDGKPRVSNLRQGGIAARSDQLDVGDYIKAVNGINLAKFRHDEIISLLKNVGERVVLEVEYELPPVSVQGSSVIFRTVEVTLHKEGNTFGFVIRGGAHDDRNKSRPVVITCVRPGGPADREGTIKPGDRLLSVDGIRLLGTTHAEAMSILKQCGQEATLLIEYDVSVM
;
A
#
# COMPACT_ATOMS: atom_id res chain seq x y z
N ALA A 1 25.83 21.91 -4.12
CA ALA A 1 24.88 22.41 -3.11
C ALA A 1 23.63 21.54 -3.14
N ASN A 2 23.32 20.89 -2.01
CA ASN A 2 22.03 20.31 -1.61
C ASN A 2 21.20 19.49 -2.62
N ALA A 3 21.67 18.28 -2.99
CA ALA A 3 20.80 17.24 -3.57
C ALA A 3 20.11 16.33 -2.51
N PHE A 4 20.38 16.55 -1.22
CA PHE A 4 19.93 15.67 -0.13
C PHE A 4 18.62 16.09 0.57
N LEU A 5 17.96 17.17 0.13
CA LEU A 5 16.78 17.73 0.81
C LEU A 5 15.45 17.57 0.06
N LEU A 6 15.41 16.94 -1.12
CA LEU A 6 14.20 16.86 -1.96
C LEU A 6 13.36 15.58 -1.76
N THR A 7 13.77 14.62 -0.93
CA THR A 7 13.14 13.28 -0.90
C THR A 7 12.01 13.12 0.12
N GLU A 8 11.83 14.06 1.06
CA GLU A 8 10.72 14.00 2.03
C GLU A 8 9.43 14.68 1.54
N GLU A 9 9.49 15.53 0.51
CA GLU A 9 8.34 16.35 0.07
C GLU A 9 7.25 15.55 -0.66
N PHE A 10 7.53 14.33 -1.14
CA PHE A 10 6.59 13.52 -1.94
C PHE A 10 6.33 12.12 -1.37
N LYS A 11 6.15 12.03 -0.05
CA LYS A 11 5.69 10.79 0.60
C LYS A 11 4.20 10.85 0.95
N GLY A 12 3.51 9.74 0.72
CA GLY A 12 2.20 9.47 1.30
C GLY A 12 2.36 8.73 2.62
N SER A 13 1.30 8.74 3.45
CA SER A 13 1.26 7.99 4.70
C SER A 13 -0.02 7.17 4.81
N THR A 14 0.04 6.10 5.59
CA THR A 14 -1.11 5.27 5.92
C THR A 14 -0.90 4.54 7.24
N ILE A 15 -1.98 4.03 7.82
CA ILE A 15 -1.97 3.21 9.04
C ILE A 15 -2.34 1.78 8.66
N VAL A 16 -1.46 0.84 8.99
CA VAL A 16 -1.68 -0.59 8.72
C VAL A 16 -1.87 -1.32 10.04
N GLU A 17 -3.02 -1.97 10.17
CA GLU A 17 -3.32 -2.83 11.31
C GLU A 17 -3.17 -4.31 10.93
N LEU A 18 -2.35 -5.03 11.69
CA LEU A 18 -2.09 -6.46 11.54
C LEU A 18 -2.44 -7.20 12.83
N MET A 19 -3.16 -8.31 12.68
CA MET A 19 -3.52 -9.20 13.79
C MET A 19 -2.59 -10.41 13.79
N LYS A 20 -1.67 -10.46 14.74
CA LYS A 20 -0.75 -11.56 15.00
C LYS A 20 -1.52 -12.73 15.60
N LYS A 21 -1.41 -13.91 14.99
CA LYS A 21 -1.97 -15.15 15.55
C LYS A 21 -0.95 -15.78 16.50
N GLU A 22 -1.45 -16.36 17.58
CA GLU A 22 -0.61 -17.09 18.55
C GLU A 22 0.27 -18.14 17.84
N GLY A 23 1.54 -18.22 18.23
CA GLY A 23 2.51 -19.14 17.61
C GLY A 23 2.97 -18.77 16.20
N THR A 24 2.52 -17.65 15.62
CA THR A 24 2.91 -17.22 14.27
C THR A 24 3.71 -15.92 14.27
N THR A 25 4.47 -15.69 13.20
CA THR A 25 5.10 -14.40 12.93
C THR A 25 4.25 -13.59 11.95
N LEU A 26 4.47 -12.28 11.89
CA LEU A 26 3.79 -11.42 10.91
C LEU A 26 4.19 -11.77 9.46
N GLY A 27 5.32 -12.47 9.25
CA GLY A 27 5.90 -12.63 7.91
C GLY A 27 6.45 -11.31 7.34
N LEU A 28 6.82 -10.38 8.22
CA LEU A 28 7.41 -9.08 7.89
C LEU A 28 8.91 -9.11 8.19
N THR A 29 9.74 -8.72 7.23
CA THR A 29 11.17 -8.46 7.43
C THR A 29 11.42 -6.96 7.36
N VAL A 30 12.13 -6.44 8.35
CA VAL A 30 12.48 -5.02 8.45
C VAL A 30 13.99 -4.88 8.31
N SER A 31 14.43 -3.85 7.62
CA SER A 31 15.81 -3.38 7.54
C SER A 31 15.92 -1.98 8.16
N GLY A 32 17.14 -1.50 8.36
CA GLY A 32 17.38 -0.14 8.86
C GLY A 32 17.30 0.00 10.38
N GLY A 33 17.50 1.23 10.83
CA GLY A 33 17.73 1.60 12.23
C GLY A 33 18.82 2.68 12.28
N ILE A 34 18.94 3.41 13.39
CA ILE A 34 19.93 4.50 13.48
C ILE A 34 21.39 4.03 13.37
N ASP A 35 21.62 2.73 13.58
CA ASP A 35 22.91 2.07 13.49
C ASP A 35 23.10 1.31 12.16
N LYS A 36 22.28 1.60 11.15
CA LYS A 36 22.32 1.03 9.79
C LYS A 36 22.26 2.15 8.74
N ASP A 37 22.55 1.82 7.49
CA ASP A 37 22.62 2.79 6.37
C ASP A 37 21.26 3.37 5.92
N GLY A 38 20.18 3.11 6.64
CA GLY A 38 18.84 3.54 6.24
C GLY A 38 17.81 3.56 7.36
N LYS A 39 16.73 4.32 7.13
CA LYS A 39 15.56 4.37 8.01
C LYS A 39 14.87 2.99 8.06
N PRO A 40 14.11 2.71 9.13
CA PRO A 40 13.35 1.46 9.25
C PRO A 40 12.44 1.25 8.03
N ARG A 41 12.61 0.13 7.33
CA ARG A 41 11.98 -0.12 6.03
C ARG A 41 11.61 -1.58 5.87
N VAL A 42 10.44 -1.84 5.28
CA VAL A 42 10.03 -3.18 4.83
C VAL A 42 11.01 -3.66 3.76
N SER A 43 11.76 -4.72 4.06
CA SER A 43 12.73 -5.30 3.11
C SER A 43 12.20 -6.57 2.46
N ASN A 44 11.25 -7.26 3.09
CA ASN A 44 10.62 -8.44 2.53
C ASN A 44 9.26 -8.72 3.17
N LEU A 45 8.35 -9.30 2.39
CA LEU A 45 7.06 -9.82 2.84
C LEU A 45 7.00 -11.32 2.51
N ARG A 46 6.93 -12.17 3.53
CA ARG A 46 6.87 -13.62 3.35
C ARG A 46 5.57 -14.00 2.65
N GLN A 47 5.67 -14.77 1.57
CA GLN A 47 4.50 -15.30 0.86
C GLN A 47 3.56 -16.05 1.82
N GLY A 48 2.26 -15.73 1.74
CA GLY A 48 1.24 -16.29 2.63
C GLY A 48 1.27 -15.77 4.08
N GLY A 49 2.26 -14.94 4.44
CA GLY A 49 2.34 -14.31 5.76
C GLY A 49 1.24 -13.28 6.01
N ILE A 50 1.04 -12.92 7.28
CA ILE A 50 0.00 -11.96 7.72
C ILE A 50 0.20 -10.60 7.06
N ALA A 51 1.45 -10.10 7.04
CA ALA A 51 1.81 -8.83 6.45
C ALA A 51 1.55 -8.80 4.93
N ALA A 52 1.93 -9.86 4.20
CA ALA A 52 1.68 -9.97 2.76
C ALA A 52 0.18 -10.03 2.45
N ARG A 53 -0.59 -10.86 3.18
CA ARG A 53 -2.04 -11.02 2.98
C ARG A 53 -2.88 -9.85 3.47
N SER A 54 -2.26 -8.87 4.13
CA SER A 54 -2.95 -7.63 4.51
C SER A 54 -3.27 -6.74 3.31
N ASP A 55 -2.57 -6.94 2.18
CA ASP A 55 -2.68 -6.16 0.95
C ASP A 55 -2.56 -4.63 1.20
N GLN A 56 -1.82 -4.24 2.24
CA GLN A 56 -1.62 -2.84 2.66
C GLN A 56 -0.15 -2.43 2.70
N LEU A 57 0.77 -3.40 2.78
CA LEU A 57 2.22 -3.18 2.81
C LEU A 57 2.84 -3.57 1.47
N ASP A 58 3.91 -2.87 1.13
CA ASP A 58 4.77 -3.17 0.00
C ASP A 58 6.24 -3.17 0.43
N VAL A 59 7.08 -3.89 -0.32
CA VAL A 59 8.52 -3.85 -0.13
C VAL A 59 9.00 -2.45 -0.46
N GLY A 60 9.71 -1.84 0.48
CA GLY A 60 10.22 -0.50 0.35
C GLY A 60 9.46 0.55 1.15
N ASP A 61 8.34 0.20 1.77
CA ASP A 61 7.63 1.05 2.72
C ASP A 61 8.50 1.39 3.94
N TYR A 62 8.42 2.63 4.40
CA TYR A 62 9.09 3.08 5.61
C TYR A 62 8.18 2.90 6.83
N ILE A 63 8.72 2.31 7.89
CA ILE A 63 7.98 2.11 9.15
C ILE A 63 8.36 3.25 10.09
N LYS A 64 7.44 4.19 10.30
CA LYS A 64 7.68 5.37 11.16
C LYS A 64 7.44 5.08 12.63
N ALA A 65 6.38 4.34 12.92
CA ALA A 65 6.03 3.97 14.28
C ALA A 65 5.38 2.58 14.34
N VAL A 66 5.48 1.95 15.50
CA VAL A 66 4.80 0.71 15.83
C VAL A 66 4.04 0.93 17.14
N ASN A 67 2.72 0.77 17.13
CA ASN A 67 1.84 1.01 18.27
C ASN A 67 2.07 2.39 18.93
N GLY A 68 2.28 3.43 18.11
CA GLY A 68 2.56 4.81 18.55
C GLY A 68 4.01 5.05 19.02
N ILE A 69 4.88 4.04 19.02
CA ILE A 69 6.30 4.19 19.35
C ILE A 69 7.08 4.55 18.09
N ASN A 70 7.56 5.79 18.03
CA ASN A 70 8.34 6.30 16.90
C ASN A 70 9.72 5.63 16.81
N LEU A 71 10.06 5.10 15.64
CA LEU A 71 11.28 4.32 15.42
C LEU A 71 12.52 5.13 15.00
N ALA A 72 12.40 6.46 14.85
CA ALA A 72 13.47 7.29 14.28
C ALA A 72 14.79 7.27 15.08
N LYS A 73 14.74 6.89 16.36
CA LYS A 73 15.91 6.80 17.25
C LYS A 73 16.28 5.37 17.65
N PHE A 74 15.59 4.37 17.10
CA PHE A 74 15.81 2.99 17.48
C PHE A 74 16.90 2.35 16.62
N ARG A 75 17.74 1.54 17.27
CA ARG A 75 18.67 0.64 16.61
C ARG A 75 17.90 -0.52 15.96
N HIS A 76 18.53 -1.17 14.99
CA HIS A 76 17.94 -2.29 14.28
C HIS A 76 17.38 -3.37 15.22
N ASP A 77 18.21 -3.87 16.15
CA ASP A 77 17.81 -4.96 17.05
C ASP A 77 16.71 -4.55 18.04
N GLU A 78 16.64 -3.26 18.39
CA GLU A 78 15.58 -2.71 19.25
C GLU A 78 14.24 -2.70 18.50
N ILE A 79 14.23 -2.33 17.21
CA ILE A 79 13.03 -2.39 16.34
C ILE A 79 12.52 -3.82 16.22
N ILE A 80 13.43 -4.78 15.98
CA ILE A 80 13.08 -6.20 15.86
C ILE A 80 12.53 -6.72 17.19
N SER A 81 13.15 -6.35 18.31
CA SER A 81 12.68 -6.73 19.65
C SER A 81 11.30 -6.15 19.94
N LEU A 82 11.06 -4.89 19.56
CA LEU A 82 9.76 -4.24 19.68
C LEU A 82 8.69 -5.02 18.91
N LEU A 83 8.89 -5.28 17.61
CA LEU A 83 7.93 -6.02 16.78
C LEU A 83 7.66 -7.46 17.27
N LYS A 84 8.65 -8.12 17.87
CA LYS A 84 8.49 -9.46 18.47
C LYS A 84 7.63 -9.42 19.73
N ASN A 85 7.79 -8.38 20.55
CA ASN A 85 7.14 -8.23 21.85
C ASN A 85 5.79 -7.51 21.81
N VAL A 86 5.41 -6.91 20.67
CA VAL A 86 4.03 -6.47 20.48
C VAL A 86 3.10 -7.67 20.61
N GLY A 87 1.97 -7.45 21.30
CA GLY A 87 0.90 -8.42 21.46
C GLY A 87 0.19 -8.75 20.15
N GLU A 88 -1.08 -9.16 20.25
CA GLU A 88 -1.84 -9.60 19.08
C GLU A 88 -2.08 -8.49 18.04
N ARG A 89 -2.29 -7.25 18.51
CA ARG A 89 -2.58 -6.11 17.63
C ARG A 89 -1.34 -5.27 17.37
N VAL A 90 -0.92 -5.24 16.10
CA VAL A 90 0.21 -4.46 15.62
C VAL A 90 -0.30 -3.35 14.71
N VAL A 91 -0.06 -2.09 15.08
CA VAL A 91 -0.44 -0.91 14.32
C VAL A 91 0.84 -0.26 13.81
N LEU A 92 1.01 -0.20 12.49
CA LEU A 92 2.16 0.40 11.84
C LEU A 92 1.75 1.74 11.25
N GLU A 93 2.52 2.79 11.57
CA GLU A 93 2.48 4.04 10.81
C GLU A 93 3.49 3.92 9.67
N VAL A 94 2.99 3.98 8.44
CA VAL A 94 3.76 3.70 7.23
C VAL A 94 3.86 4.95 6.37
N GLU A 95 5.05 5.22 5.86
CA GLU A 95 5.31 6.20 4.80
C GLU A 95 5.74 5.49 3.52
N TYR A 96 5.27 5.97 2.38
CA TYR A 96 5.57 5.38 1.07
C TYR A 96 5.84 6.46 0.02
N GLU A 97 6.54 6.08 -1.04
CA GLU A 97 6.75 6.96 -2.20
C GLU A 97 5.43 7.12 -2.97
N LEU A 98 5.05 8.37 -3.25
CA LEU A 98 3.83 8.62 -4.02
C LEU A 98 3.96 8.00 -5.42
N PRO A 99 2.90 7.36 -5.94
CA PRO A 99 2.92 6.86 -7.30
C PRO A 99 3.16 8.02 -8.30
N PRO A 100 3.78 7.73 -9.45
CA PRO A 100 4.01 8.75 -10.47
C PRO A 100 2.69 9.36 -10.94
N VAL A 101 2.73 10.63 -11.34
CA VAL A 101 1.56 11.28 -11.93
C VAL A 101 1.40 10.75 -13.35
N SER A 102 0.32 10.01 -13.63
CA SER A 102 -0.04 9.62 -14.99
C SER A 102 -0.50 10.86 -15.75
N VAL A 103 0.30 11.31 -16.73
CA VAL A 103 -0.06 12.43 -17.60
C VAL A 103 -0.48 11.84 -18.95
N GLN A 104 -1.70 12.16 -19.41
CA GLN A 104 -2.11 11.82 -20.78
C GLN A 104 -1.19 12.57 -21.75
N GLY A 105 -0.27 11.83 -22.36
CA GLY A 105 0.59 12.30 -23.43
C GLY A 105 0.05 11.90 -24.81
N SER A 106 0.68 12.37 -25.87
CA SER A 106 0.31 12.01 -27.25
C SER A 106 0.45 10.51 -27.55
N SER A 107 1.21 9.75 -26.75
CA SER A 107 1.51 8.34 -26.95
C SER A 107 0.74 7.37 -26.03
N VAL A 108 -0.08 7.87 -25.09
CA VAL A 108 -0.81 7.02 -24.13
C VAL A 108 -2.25 7.48 -24.02
N ILE A 109 -3.17 6.56 -24.28
CA ILE A 109 -4.61 6.74 -24.04
C ILE A 109 -5.03 5.89 -22.84
N PHE A 110 -6.03 6.37 -22.11
CA PHE A 110 -6.60 5.63 -20.98
C PHE A 110 -7.85 4.87 -21.42
N ARG A 111 -7.96 3.62 -20.98
CA ARG A 111 -9.14 2.77 -21.18
C ARG A 111 -9.62 2.27 -19.84
N THR A 112 -10.89 1.87 -19.78
CA THR A 112 -11.51 1.36 -18.57
C THR A 112 -12.05 -0.04 -18.78
N VAL A 113 -12.02 -0.85 -17.72
CA VAL A 113 -12.60 -2.20 -17.67
C VAL A 113 -13.26 -2.42 -16.31
N GLU A 114 -14.39 -3.13 -16.29
CA GLU A 114 -15.01 -3.58 -15.05
C GLU A 114 -14.47 -4.96 -14.68
N VAL A 115 -14.05 -5.11 -13.42
CA VAL A 115 -13.48 -6.35 -12.89
C VAL A 115 -14.25 -6.75 -11.63
N THR A 116 -14.88 -7.92 -11.65
CA THR A 116 -15.60 -8.44 -10.48
C THR A 116 -14.69 -9.40 -9.71
N LEU A 117 -14.46 -9.11 -8.43
CA LEU A 117 -13.61 -9.92 -7.57
C LEU A 117 -14.35 -10.37 -6.32
N HIS A 118 -13.99 -11.57 -5.83
CA HIS A 118 -14.39 -12.06 -4.52
C HIS A 118 -13.24 -11.87 -3.53
N LYS A 119 -13.53 -11.36 -2.33
CA LYS A 119 -12.54 -11.19 -1.25
C LYS A 119 -11.94 -12.53 -0.84
N GLU A 120 -10.65 -12.51 -0.55
CA GLU A 120 -9.97 -13.57 0.18
C GLU A 120 -9.69 -13.03 1.60
N GLY A 121 -10.40 -13.55 2.61
CA GLY A 121 -10.42 -12.90 3.91
C GLY A 121 -11.22 -11.60 3.82
N ASN A 122 -10.57 -10.44 3.93
CA ASN A 122 -11.24 -9.14 3.78
C ASN A 122 -10.54 -8.21 2.77
N THR A 123 -9.83 -8.77 1.81
CA THR A 123 -9.05 -8.03 0.81
C THR A 123 -9.18 -8.65 -0.58
N PHE A 124 -8.80 -7.88 -1.62
CA PHE A 124 -8.87 -8.30 -3.03
C PHE A 124 -7.52 -8.69 -3.63
N GLY A 125 -6.44 -8.76 -2.84
CA GLY A 125 -5.13 -9.19 -3.33
C GLY A 125 -4.35 -8.12 -4.09
N PHE A 126 -4.58 -6.83 -3.80
CA PHE A 126 -3.80 -5.73 -4.38
C PHE A 126 -3.60 -4.58 -3.38
N VAL A 127 -2.51 -3.84 -3.55
CA VAL A 127 -2.14 -2.68 -2.72
C VAL A 127 -2.49 -1.39 -3.45
N ILE A 128 -3.21 -0.48 -2.80
CA ILE A 128 -3.47 0.88 -3.32
C ILE A 128 -2.58 1.93 -2.66
N ARG A 129 -2.16 2.94 -3.44
CA ARG A 129 -1.41 4.14 -3.00
C ARG A 129 -1.94 5.40 -3.67
N GLY A 130 -1.63 6.55 -3.10
CA GLY A 130 -2.11 7.84 -3.61
C GLY A 130 -3.43 8.26 -2.95
N GLY A 131 -4.35 8.81 -3.74
CA GLY A 131 -5.58 9.45 -3.24
C GLY A 131 -5.43 10.97 -3.10
N ALA A 132 -6.56 11.62 -2.83
CA ALA A 132 -6.62 13.06 -2.60
C ALA A 132 -5.89 13.46 -1.31
N HIS A 133 -5.33 14.66 -1.31
CA HIS A 133 -4.59 15.22 -0.20
C HIS A 133 -4.71 16.75 -0.23
N ASP A 134 -4.79 17.40 0.95
CA ASP A 134 -4.92 18.86 1.07
C ASP A 134 -3.80 19.60 0.34
N ASP A 135 -2.56 19.13 0.53
CA ASP A 135 -1.45 19.46 -0.34
C ASP A 135 -1.63 18.82 -1.74
N ARG A 136 -1.99 19.66 -2.71
CA ARG A 136 -2.19 19.27 -4.12
C ARG A 136 -0.95 18.63 -4.74
N ASN A 137 0.25 18.96 -4.26
CA ASN A 137 1.49 18.34 -4.76
C ASN A 137 1.60 16.85 -4.38
N LYS A 138 0.88 16.44 -3.33
CA LYS A 138 0.81 15.04 -2.86
C LYS A 138 -0.41 14.28 -3.38
N SER A 139 -1.42 15.00 -3.89
CA SER A 139 -2.60 14.37 -4.48
C SER A 139 -2.22 13.49 -5.68
N ARG A 140 -2.73 12.27 -5.70
CA ARG A 140 -2.54 11.28 -6.78
C ARG A 140 -3.86 10.55 -7.03
N PRO A 141 -4.05 9.94 -8.22
CA PRO A 141 -5.10 8.94 -8.38
C PRO A 141 -4.90 7.78 -7.39
N VAL A 142 -5.94 6.98 -7.17
CA VAL A 142 -5.84 5.74 -6.39
C VAL A 142 -5.20 4.67 -7.28
N VAL A 143 -3.90 4.48 -7.13
CA VAL A 143 -3.09 3.59 -7.98
C VAL A 143 -2.92 2.23 -7.33
N ILE A 144 -3.16 1.18 -8.10
CA ILE A 144 -2.84 -0.19 -7.73
C ILE A 144 -1.34 -0.40 -7.97
N THR A 145 -0.57 -0.56 -6.91
CA THR A 145 0.91 -0.59 -6.95
C THR A 145 1.47 -2.01 -6.93
N CYS A 146 0.72 -2.95 -6.36
CA CYS A 146 1.10 -4.35 -6.29
C CYS A 146 -0.14 -5.24 -6.42
N VAL A 147 0.05 -6.39 -7.06
CA VAL A 147 -0.93 -7.49 -7.12
C VAL A 147 -0.27 -8.69 -6.46
N ARG A 148 -0.87 -9.20 -5.39
CA ARG A 148 -0.30 -10.30 -4.59
C ARG A 148 -0.46 -11.62 -5.35
N PRO A 149 0.63 -12.36 -5.62
CA PRO A 149 0.55 -13.66 -6.28
C PRO A 149 -0.37 -14.64 -5.55
N GLY A 150 -1.27 -15.28 -6.30
CA GLY A 150 -2.32 -16.19 -5.83
C GLY A 150 -3.54 -15.50 -5.17
N GLY A 151 -3.52 -14.17 -5.00
CA GLY A 151 -4.66 -13.41 -4.48
C GLY A 151 -5.82 -13.31 -5.47
N PRO A 152 -6.98 -12.75 -5.08
CA PRO A 152 -8.14 -12.63 -5.97
C PRO A 152 -7.85 -11.92 -7.30
N ALA A 153 -7.24 -10.73 -7.26
CA ALA A 153 -6.90 -9.97 -8.47
C ALA A 153 -5.87 -10.68 -9.37
N ASP A 154 -4.91 -11.40 -8.78
CA ASP A 154 -3.94 -12.20 -9.54
C ASP A 154 -4.62 -13.37 -10.28
N ARG A 155 -5.51 -14.08 -9.58
CA ARG A 155 -6.24 -15.23 -10.14
C ARG A 155 -7.23 -14.83 -11.23
N GLU A 156 -7.84 -13.66 -11.11
CA GLU A 156 -8.71 -13.10 -12.16
C GLU A 156 -7.88 -12.60 -13.35
N GLY A 157 -6.75 -11.95 -13.09
CA GLY A 157 -5.70 -11.74 -14.08
C GLY A 157 -5.79 -10.45 -14.91
N THR A 158 -6.85 -9.65 -14.78
CA THR A 158 -7.01 -8.39 -15.51
C THR A 158 -6.19 -7.27 -14.90
N ILE A 159 -6.24 -7.10 -13.58
CA ILE A 159 -5.59 -5.99 -12.87
C ILE A 159 -4.06 -6.13 -12.88
N LYS A 160 -3.35 -5.03 -13.14
CA LYS A 160 -1.89 -4.94 -13.14
C LYS A 160 -1.38 -3.79 -12.28
N PRO A 161 -0.14 -3.88 -11.76
CA PRO A 161 0.55 -2.74 -11.16
C PRO A 161 0.62 -1.55 -12.14
N GLY A 162 0.23 -0.37 -11.67
CA GLY A 162 0.13 0.87 -12.45
C GLY A 162 -1.30 1.26 -12.83
N ASP A 163 -2.26 0.33 -12.73
CA ASP A 163 -3.67 0.61 -12.98
C ASP A 163 -4.27 1.53 -11.92
N ARG A 164 -5.36 2.22 -12.25
CA ARG A 164 -6.06 3.14 -11.35
C ARG A 164 -7.43 2.60 -10.99
N LEU A 165 -7.75 2.58 -9.71
CA LEU A 165 -9.06 2.22 -9.21
C LEU A 165 -9.97 3.45 -9.24
N LEU A 166 -10.97 3.44 -10.11
CA LEU A 166 -11.89 4.56 -10.28
C LEU A 166 -13.15 4.44 -9.41
N SER A 167 -13.66 3.23 -9.20
CA SER A 167 -14.82 2.99 -8.36
C SER A 167 -14.87 1.57 -7.80
N VAL A 168 -15.64 1.40 -6.72
CA VAL A 168 -15.98 0.12 -6.08
C VAL A 168 -17.51 0.06 -5.95
N ASP A 169 -18.15 -0.92 -6.58
CA ASP A 169 -19.62 -1.06 -6.61
C ASP A 169 -20.35 0.23 -7.02
N GLY A 170 -19.81 0.93 -8.01
CA GLY A 170 -20.33 2.21 -8.51
C GLY A 170 -19.99 3.43 -7.64
N ILE A 171 -19.43 3.25 -6.43
CA ILE A 171 -18.94 4.34 -5.58
C ILE A 171 -17.62 4.87 -6.15
N ARG A 172 -17.65 6.08 -6.71
CA ARG A 172 -16.47 6.72 -7.31
C ARG A 172 -15.45 7.11 -6.24
N LEU A 173 -14.17 6.90 -6.55
CA LEU A 173 -13.03 7.26 -5.68
C LEU A 173 -12.41 8.63 -6.03
N LEU A 174 -13.01 9.36 -6.98
CA LEU A 174 -12.54 10.70 -7.31
C LEU A 174 -12.67 11.62 -6.10
N GLY A 175 -11.54 12.20 -5.67
CA GLY A 175 -11.49 13.10 -4.52
C GLY A 175 -11.39 12.38 -3.16
N THR A 176 -11.42 11.05 -3.12
CA THR A 176 -11.23 10.32 -1.85
C THR A 176 -9.75 10.27 -1.47
N THR A 177 -9.47 10.45 -0.19
CA THR A 177 -8.16 10.17 0.41
C THR A 177 -7.83 8.68 0.37
N HIS A 178 -6.57 8.33 0.61
CA HIS A 178 -6.15 6.91 0.76
C HIS A 178 -7.00 6.17 1.79
N ALA A 179 -7.23 6.78 2.96
CA ALA A 179 -7.96 6.17 4.06
C ALA A 179 -9.44 5.94 3.74
N GLU A 180 -10.08 6.87 3.02
CA GLU A 180 -11.47 6.73 2.57
C GLU A 180 -11.59 5.62 1.51
N ALA A 181 -10.70 5.60 0.51
CA ALA A 181 -10.67 4.52 -0.49
C ALA A 181 -10.47 3.14 0.16
N MET A 182 -9.56 3.04 1.14
CA MET A 182 -9.37 1.82 1.94
C MET A 182 -10.62 1.45 2.74
N SER A 183 -11.35 2.44 3.27
CA SER A 183 -12.59 2.20 4.03
C SER A 183 -13.68 1.67 3.12
N ILE A 184 -13.84 2.22 1.91
CA ILE A 184 -14.78 1.73 0.89
C ILE A 184 -14.47 0.27 0.53
N LEU A 185 -13.21 -0.07 0.24
CA LEU A 185 -12.78 -1.44 -0.06
C LEU A 185 -13.02 -2.41 1.11
N LYS A 186 -12.82 -1.94 2.36
CA LYS A 186 -13.05 -2.78 3.56
C LYS A 186 -14.53 -2.99 3.83
N GLN A 187 -15.38 -1.99 3.57
CA GLN A 187 -16.81 -2.01 3.88
C GLN A 187 -17.68 -2.58 2.75
N CYS A 188 -17.18 -2.68 1.52
CA CYS A 188 -17.91 -3.36 0.45
C CYS A 188 -18.12 -4.85 0.76
N GLY A 189 -19.02 -5.48 -0.01
CA GLY A 189 -19.41 -6.88 0.15
C GLY A 189 -18.25 -7.87 -0.03
N GLN A 190 -18.58 -9.16 0.08
CA GLN A 190 -17.62 -10.24 -0.23
C GLN A 190 -17.31 -10.32 -1.72
N GLU A 191 -18.23 -9.88 -2.58
CA GLU A 191 -18.02 -9.67 -4.00
C GLU A 191 -18.15 -8.16 -4.27
N ALA A 192 -17.31 -7.62 -5.15
CA ALA A 192 -17.41 -6.24 -5.61
C ALA A 192 -17.02 -6.10 -7.08
N THR A 193 -17.70 -5.21 -7.79
CA THR A 193 -17.34 -4.79 -9.16
C THR A 193 -16.48 -3.52 -9.09
N LEU A 194 -15.26 -3.61 -9.61
CA LEU A 194 -14.27 -2.54 -9.61
C LEU A 194 -14.18 -1.93 -11.01
N LEU A 195 -14.23 -0.61 -11.12
CA LEU A 195 -13.89 0.08 -12.37
C LEU A 195 -12.40 0.41 -12.38
N ILE A 196 -11.66 -0.18 -13.31
CA ILE A 196 -10.21 -0.07 -13.43
C ILE A 196 -9.87 0.74 -14.68
N GLU A 197 -8.99 1.72 -14.54
CA GLU A 197 -8.39 2.46 -15.66
C GLU A 197 -6.95 2.01 -15.88
N TYR A 198 -6.57 1.77 -17.14
CA TYR A 198 -5.26 1.29 -17.54
C TYR A 198 -4.74 2.04 -18.78
N ASP A 199 -3.42 1.99 -18.96
CA ASP A 199 -2.73 2.67 -20.06
C ASP A 199 -2.69 1.80 -21.32
N VAL A 200 -2.96 2.41 -22.47
CA VAL A 200 -2.77 1.81 -23.79
C VAL A 200 -1.84 2.69 -24.59
N SER A 201 -0.68 2.14 -24.97
CA SER A 201 0.26 2.83 -25.85
C SER A 201 -0.30 2.89 -27.27
N VAL A 202 -0.29 4.08 -27.86
CA VAL A 202 -0.63 4.30 -29.27
C VAL A 202 0.68 4.34 -30.06
N MET A 203 0.84 3.39 -30.99
CA MET A 203 1.94 3.36 -31.97
C MET A 203 1.64 4.28 -33.16
#